data_AF-A0A0H3MY23-F1
#
_entry.id   AF-A0A0H3MY23-F1
#
_cell.length_a   1.000
_cell.length_b   1.000
_cell.length_c   1.000
_cell.angle_alpha   90.00
_cell.angle_beta   90.00
_cell.angle_gamma   90.00
#
_symmetry.space_group_name_H-M   'P 1'
#
loop_
_entity.id
_entity.type
_entity.pdbx_description
1 polymer ?
#
loop_
_entity_poly.entity_id
_entity_poly.type
_entity_poly.pdbx_seq_one_letter_code
_entity_poly.pdbx_strand_id
1 'polypeptide(L)'
;MYIVIGNEIVDSEELKIIIDENSKFKVEKDLSKSTKREDVIAYQLSIDLNYLDSLINEQCNLSSLSDEEKFDEYMTLSDELALDLEELMPKYTIINARAYKLDEVDGIVKIILAVAYADLGHLKLSDVVKRLSRQVD
;
A
#
# COMPACT_ATOMS: atom_id res chain seq x y z
N MET A 1 17.23 -1.97 -2.31
CA MET A 1 17.57 -1.61 -3.73
C MET A 1 17.66 -0.10 -3.78
N TYR A 2 18.71 0.48 -4.36
CA TYR A 2 18.81 1.93 -4.46
C TYR A 2 18.05 2.46 -5.66
N ILE A 3 17.13 3.40 -5.42
CA ILE A 3 16.30 4.06 -6.42
C ILE A 3 16.51 5.57 -6.32
N VAL A 4 16.57 6.23 -7.47
CA VAL A 4 16.68 7.68 -7.52
C VAL A 4 15.28 8.28 -7.47
N ILE A 5 14.99 9.02 -6.41
CA ILE A 5 13.77 9.80 -6.24
C ILE A 5 14.16 11.29 -6.27
N GLY A 6 13.89 11.95 -7.39
CA GLY A 6 14.35 13.32 -7.62
C GLY A 6 15.89 13.37 -7.66
N ASN A 7 16.49 13.98 -6.64
CA ASN A 7 17.95 14.06 -6.47
C ASN A 7 18.48 13.21 -5.31
N GLU A 8 17.61 12.45 -4.64
CA GLU A 8 17.98 11.61 -3.49
C GLU A 8 18.08 10.14 -3.90
N ILE A 9 19.06 9.45 -3.32
CA ILE A 9 19.17 7.99 -3.44
C ILE A 9 18.44 7.40 -2.23
N VAL A 10 17.40 6.63 -2.51
CA VAL A 10 16.56 6.00 -1.49
C VAL A 10 16.82 4.50 -1.53
N ASP A 11 17.07 3.89 -0.37
CA ASP A 11 17.13 2.43 -0.26
C ASP A 11 15.73 1.86 0.00
N SER A 12 15.27 0.97 -0.88
CA SER A 12 14.01 0.27 -0.69
C SER A 12 14.00 -0.55 0.62
N GLU A 13 15.14 -1.08 1.06
CA GLU A 13 15.18 -1.83 2.33
C GLU A 13 15.00 -0.92 3.55
N GLU A 14 15.55 0.30 3.52
CA GLU A 14 15.34 1.28 4.60
C GLU A 14 13.88 1.73 4.66
N LEU A 15 13.27 2.01 3.51
CA LEU A 15 11.88 2.43 3.45
C LEU A 15 10.93 1.33 3.91
N LYS A 16 11.24 0.06 3.61
CA LYS A 16 10.52 -1.09 4.16
C LYS A 16 10.51 -1.08 5.69
N ILE A 17 11.68 -0.90 6.31
CA ILE A 17 11.81 -0.86 7.77
C ILE A 17 11.00 0.30 8.35
N ILE A 18 11.04 1.48 7.72
CA ILE A 18 10.26 2.64 8.14
C ILE A 18 8.76 2.31 8.14
N ILE A 19 8.24 1.67 7.09
CA ILE A 19 6.82 1.27 7.01
C ILE A 19 6.48 0.26 8.12
N ASP A 20 7.28 -0.80 8.27
CA ASP A 20 7.05 -1.86 9.26
C ASP A 20 7.08 -1.33 10.71
N GLU A 21 7.96 -0.36 11.01
CA GLU A 21 8.13 0.18 12.37
C GLU A 21 7.15 1.31 12.73
N ASN A 22 6.69 2.08 11.73
CA ASN A 22 5.92 3.32 11.96
C ASN A 22 4.45 3.21 11.51
N SER A 23 4.00 2.02 11.09
CA SER A 23 2.61 1.82 10.66
C SER A 23 2.05 0.48 11.16
N LYS A 24 0.80 0.19 10.79
CA LYS A 24 0.17 -1.14 10.99
C LYS A 24 0.28 -2.05 9.78
N PHE A 25 0.90 -1.56 8.70
CA PHE A 25 1.18 -2.37 7.53
C PHE A 25 2.42 -3.23 7.76
N LYS A 26 2.43 -4.41 7.16
CA LYS A 26 3.64 -5.21 6.97
C LYS A 26 4.03 -5.27 5.51
N VAL A 27 5.32 -5.16 5.22
CA VAL A 27 5.84 -5.32 3.86
C VAL A 27 6.11 -6.80 3.58
N GLU A 28 5.20 -7.43 2.84
CA GLU A 28 5.30 -8.84 2.45
C GLU A 28 6.35 -9.07 1.36
N LYS A 29 6.43 -8.14 0.39
CA LYS A 29 7.30 -8.31 -0.78
C LYS A 29 7.72 -6.98 -1.39
N ASP A 30 8.99 -6.88 -1.76
CA ASP A 30 9.49 -5.81 -2.63
C ASP A 30 9.15 -6.13 -4.10
N LEU A 31 8.35 -5.26 -4.71
CA LEU A 31 7.89 -5.33 -6.10
C LEU A 31 8.63 -4.33 -7.01
N SER A 32 9.61 -3.58 -6.51
CA SER A 32 10.30 -2.50 -7.24
C SER A 32 10.90 -2.99 -8.55
N LYS A 33 11.48 -4.20 -8.58
CA LYS A 33 11.99 -4.82 -9.82
C LYS A 33 10.89 -5.13 -10.84
N SER A 34 9.69 -5.48 -10.37
CA SER A 34 8.54 -5.81 -11.21
C SER A 34 7.90 -4.57 -11.86
N THR A 35 8.20 -3.37 -11.37
CA THR A 35 7.74 -2.11 -11.98
C THR A 35 8.32 -1.89 -13.38
N LYS A 36 9.50 -2.48 -13.66
CA LYS A 36 10.36 -2.23 -14.83
C LYS A 36 10.77 -0.76 -14.97
N ARG A 37 10.87 -0.05 -13.85
CA ARG A 37 11.26 1.35 -13.75
C ARG A 37 12.36 1.50 -12.71
N GLU A 38 13.30 2.40 -12.98
CA GLU A 38 14.41 2.71 -12.06
C GLU A 38 14.06 3.87 -11.11
N ASP A 39 12.92 4.52 -11.32
CA ASP A 39 12.41 5.70 -10.61
C ASP A 39 11.13 5.42 -9.81
N VAL A 40 10.79 4.15 -9.58
CA VAL A 40 9.59 3.73 -8.82
C VAL A 40 9.92 2.62 -7.84
N ILE A 41 9.59 2.84 -6.58
CA ILE A 41 9.57 1.82 -5.53
C ILE A 41 8.16 1.23 -5.48
N ALA A 42 8.04 -0.08 -5.29
CA ALA A 42 6.75 -0.70 -5.06
C ALA A 42 6.82 -1.82 -4.03
N TYR A 43 5.79 -1.92 -3.20
CA TYR A 43 5.65 -2.96 -2.19
C TYR A 43 4.30 -3.65 -2.29
N GLN A 44 4.30 -4.93 -1.95
CA GLN A 44 3.11 -5.61 -1.49
C GLN A 44 3.04 -5.46 0.03
N LEU A 45 1.97 -4.85 0.50
CA LEU A 45 1.69 -4.68 1.92
C LEU A 45 0.58 -5.64 2.34
N SER A 46 0.54 -5.94 3.63
CA SER A 46 -0.60 -6.54 4.31
C SER A 46 -1.03 -5.71 5.52
N ILE A 47 -2.31 -5.76 5.86
CA ILE A 47 -2.87 -5.19 7.09
C ILE A 47 -3.86 -6.18 7.71
N ASP A 48 -3.83 -6.28 9.04
CA ASP A 48 -4.59 -7.25 9.82
C ASP A 48 -6.07 -6.86 9.95
N LEU A 49 -6.97 -7.81 9.71
CA LEU A 49 -8.42 -7.60 9.83
C LEU A 49 -8.83 -7.21 11.24
N ASN A 50 -8.19 -7.71 12.30
CA ASN A 50 -8.55 -7.32 13.67
C ASN A 50 -8.30 -5.83 13.92
N TYR A 51 -7.27 -5.27 13.29
CA TYR A 51 -7.03 -3.83 13.35
C TYR A 51 -8.09 -3.05 12.57
N LEU A 52 -8.40 -3.47 11.34
CA LEU A 52 -9.48 -2.84 10.56
C LEU A 52 -10.84 -2.94 11.26
N ASP A 53 -11.17 -4.09 11.83
CA ASP A 53 -12.37 -4.32 12.63
C ASP A 53 -12.47 -3.34 13.78
N SER A 54 -11.36 -3.08 14.48
CA SER A 54 -11.34 -2.12 15.59
C SER A 54 -11.69 -0.71 15.12
N LEU A 55 -11.14 -0.27 13.99
CA LEU A 55 -11.39 1.05 13.42
C LEU A 55 -12.82 1.18 12.87
N ILE A 56 -13.32 0.16 12.16
CA ILE A 56 -14.68 0.18 11.63
C ILE A 56 -15.68 0.20 12.79
N ASN A 57 -15.46 -0.59 13.85
CA ASN A 57 -16.32 -0.62 15.03
C ASN A 57 -16.39 0.72 15.78
N GLU A 58 -15.35 1.55 15.71
CA GLU A 58 -15.37 2.91 16.27
C GLU A 58 -16.31 3.85 15.51
N GLN A 59 -16.55 3.60 14.22
CA GLN A 59 -17.38 4.43 13.35
C GLN A 59 -18.80 3.87 13.16
N CYS A 60 -18.93 2.55 13.11
CA CYS A 60 -20.13 1.82 12.74
C CYS A 60 -20.14 0.45 13.43
N ASN A 61 -21.30 -0.12 13.78
CA ASN A 61 -21.32 -1.48 14.31
C ASN A 61 -21.04 -2.51 13.20
N LEU A 62 -19.82 -3.03 13.12
CA LEU A 62 -19.39 -4.02 12.11
C LEU A 62 -20.30 -5.26 12.08
N SER A 63 -20.86 -5.66 13.22
CA SER A 63 -21.75 -6.83 13.31
C SER A 63 -23.09 -6.63 12.59
N SER A 64 -23.44 -5.38 12.29
CA SER A 64 -24.65 -5.04 11.55
C SER A 64 -24.48 -5.03 10.03
N LEU A 65 -23.24 -5.09 9.55
CA LEU A 65 -22.91 -5.11 8.13
C LEU A 65 -22.99 -6.54 7.57
N SER A 66 -23.46 -6.64 6.33
CA SER A 66 -23.34 -7.85 5.51
C SER A 66 -21.88 -8.11 5.14
N ASP A 67 -21.58 -9.33 4.68
CA ASP A 67 -20.21 -9.69 4.30
C ASP A 67 -19.72 -8.90 3.08
N GLU A 68 -20.62 -8.54 2.15
CA GLU A 68 -20.29 -7.65 1.02
C GLU A 68 -19.94 -6.24 1.51
N GLU A 69 -20.72 -5.67 2.42
CA GLU A 69 -20.44 -4.36 3.01
C GLU A 69 -19.12 -4.37 3.78
N LYS A 70 -18.85 -5.42 4.57
CA LYS A 70 -17.56 -5.56 5.28
C LYS A 70 -16.39 -5.61 4.31
N PHE A 71 -16.53 -6.37 3.22
CA PHE A 71 -15.49 -6.45 2.21
C PHE A 71 -15.20 -5.07 1.61
N ASP A 72 -16.23 -4.33 1.22
CA ASP A 72 -16.07 -2.99 0.65
C ASP A 72 -15.43 -2.01 1.66
N GLU A 73 -15.86 -2.05 2.92
CA GLU A 73 -15.27 -1.26 4.01
C GLU A 73 -13.80 -1.62 4.26
N TYR A 74 -13.45 -2.91 4.32
CA TYR A 74 -12.06 -3.34 4.49
C TYR A 74 -11.17 -2.86 3.35
N MET A 75 -11.63 -2.97 2.11
CA MET A 75 -10.87 -2.52 0.95
C MET A 75 -10.68 -1.01 0.94
N THR A 76 -11.75 -0.26 1.20
CA THR A 76 -11.74 1.21 1.21
C THR A 76 -10.87 1.75 2.34
N LEU A 77 -11.05 1.25 3.56
CA LEU A 77 -10.26 1.67 4.72
C LEU A 77 -8.78 1.31 4.55
N SER A 78 -8.48 0.15 3.98
CA SER A 78 -7.09 -0.23 3.68
C SER A 78 -6.43 0.71 2.67
N ASP A 79 -7.17 1.15 1.65
CA ASP A 79 -6.69 2.15 0.69
C ASP A 79 -6.40 3.48 1.37
N GLU A 80 -7.33 3.99 2.17
CA GLU A 80 -7.19 5.25 2.90
C GLU A 80 -5.96 5.22 3.83
N LEU A 81 -5.85 4.20 4.69
CA LEU A 81 -4.72 4.04 5.59
C LEU A 81 -3.38 3.90 4.84
N ALA A 82 -3.39 3.25 3.67
CA ALA A 82 -2.18 3.10 2.88
C ALA A 82 -1.77 4.40 2.19
N LEU A 83 -2.72 5.30 1.89
CA LEU A 83 -2.43 6.64 1.39
C LEU A 83 -1.83 7.55 2.48
N ASP A 84 -2.13 7.31 3.76
CA ASP A 84 -1.49 8.05 4.86
C ASP A 84 0.01 7.73 5.00
N LEU A 85 0.48 6.61 4.42
CA LEU A 85 1.92 6.31 4.37
C LEU A 85 2.73 7.34 3.59
N GLU A 86 2.09 8.22 2.80
CA GLU A 86 2.77 9.33 2.11
C GLU A 86 3.57 10.20 3.10
N GLU A 87 3.12 10.34 4.35
CA GLU A 87 3.80 11.10 5.39
C GLU A 87 5.17 10.51 5.78
N LEU A 88 5.36 9.20 5.58
CA LEU A 88 6.61 8.50 5.86
C LEU A 88 7.58 8.51 4.66
N MET A 89 7.13 8.99 3.51
CA MET A 89 7.91 8.95 2.27
C MET A 89 8.90 10.12 2.17
N PRO A 90 9.96 9.97 1.35
CA PRO A 90 10.87 11.07 1.03
C PRO A 90 10.14 12.30 0.49
N LYS A 91 10.74 13.48 0.64
CA LYS A 91 10.11 14.72 0.18
C LYS A 91 9.87 14.70 -1.33
N TYR A 92 8.79 15.36 -1.74
CA TYR A 92 8.40 15.52 -3.15
C TYR A 92 8.12 14.19 -3.86
N THR A 93 7.81 13.13 -3.11
CA THR A 93 7.19 11.94 -3.67
C THR A 93 5.70 12.11 -3.83
N ILE A 94 5.14 11.29 -4.71
CA ILE A 94 3.73 10.94 -4.75
C ILE A 94 3.61 9.44 -4.50
N ILE A 95 2.50 9.03 -3.89
CA ILE A 95 2.18 7.61 -3.77
C ILE A 95 0.89 7.23 -4.50
N ASN A 96 0.72 5.93 -4.68
CA ASN A 96 -0.54 5.32 -5.07
C ASN A 96 -0.64 3.97 -4.35
N ALA A 97 -1.74 3.77 -3.63
CA ALA A 97 -2.04 2.54 -2.94
C ALA A 97 -3.32 1.91 -3.52
N ARG A 98 -3.35 0.57 -3.57
CA ARG A 98 -4.55 -0.17 -3.96
C ARG A 98 -4.65 -1.54 -3.30
N ALA A 99 -5.67 -1.71 -2.46
CA ALA A 99 -6.16 -2.96 -1.94
C ALA A 99 -6.72 -3.78 -3.11
N TYR A 100 -6.32 -5.04 -3.18
CA TYR A 100 -6.66 -5.90 -4.31
C TYR A 100 -7.13 -7.30 -3.91
N LYS A 101 -6.89 -7.71 -2.66
CA LYS A 101 -7.29 -9.03 -2.18
C LYS A 101 -7.55 -9.04 -0.69
N LEU A 102 -8.69 -9.59 -0.30
CA LEU A 102 -8.96 -10.04 1.06
C LEU A 102 -8.51 -11.50 1.15
N ASP A 103 -7.62 -11.80 2.09
CA ASP A 103 -7.16 -13.15 2.41
C ASP A 103 -7.83 -13.59 3.71
N GLU A 104 -8.97 -14.27 3.59
CA GLU A 104 -9.77 -14.70 4.74
C GLU A 104 -9.06 -15.77 5.59
N VAL A 105 -8.11 -16.51 5.00
CA VAL A 105 -7.36 -17.56 5.70
C VAL A 105 -6.37 -16.95 6.67
N ASP A 106 -5.60 -15.98 6.20
CA ASP A 106 -4.60 -15.27 7.01
C ASP A 106 -5.21 -14.09 7.78
N GLY A 107 -6.45 -13.70 7.47
CA GLY A 107 -7.14 -12.58 8.09
C GLY A 107 -6.49 -11.24 7.77
N ILE A 108 -6.10 -11.03 6.51
CA ILE A 108 -5.41 -9.81 6.06
C ILE A 108 -6.00 -9.24 4.78
N VAL A 109 -5.89 -7.93 4.59
CA VAL A 109 -6.03 -7.29 3.27
C VAL A 109 -4.66 -7.10 2.66
N LYS A 110 -4.51 -7.39 1.37
CA LYS A 110 -3.28 -7.16 0.59
C LYS A 110 -3.42 -5.92 -0.27
N ILE A 111 -2.41 -5.06 -0.20
CA ILE A 111 -2.34 -3.75 -0.84
C ILE A 111 -1.08 -3.69 -1.70
N ILE A 112 -1.16 -2.99 -2.83
CA ILE A 112 0.02 -2.59 -3.60
C ILE A 112 0.26 -1.11 -3.32
N LEU A 113 1.43 -0.79 -2.80
CA LEU A 113 1.92 0.58 -2.67
C LEU A 113 2.95 0.84 -3.75
N ALA A 114 2.86 1.97 -4.44
CA ALA A 114 3.89 2.47 -5.33
C ALA A 114 4.25 3.90 -4.96
N VAL A 115 5.55 4.20 -4.97
CA VAL A 115 6.13 5.48 -4.57
C VAL A 115 7.04 5.96 -5.70
N ALA A 116 6.90 7.23 -6.09
CA ALA A 116 7.72 7.83 -7.13
C ALA A 116 7.91 9.33 -6.87
N TYR A 117 8.92 9.93 -7.50
CA TYR A 117 9.06 11.38 -7.50
C TYR A 117 7.87 12.05 -8.23
N ALA A 118 7.43 13.21 -7.75
CA ALA A 118 6.22 13.90 -8.23
C ALA A 118 6.19 14.14 -9.75
N ASP A 119 7.35 14.38 -10.38
CA ASP A 119 7.46 14.58 -11.83
C ASP A 119 6.97 13.40 -12.68
N LEU A 120 6.93 12.19 -12.11
CA LEU A 120 6.35 11.04 -12.80
C LEU A 120 4.85 11.27 -13.09
N GLY A 121 4.14 11.86 -12.14
CA GLY A 121 2.71 12.13 -12.17
C GLY A 121 1.81 10.93 -11.85
N HIS A 122 0.68 11.19 -11.20
CA HIS A 122 -0.25 10.17 -10.70
C HIS A 122 -0.80 9.24 -11.81
N LEU A 123 -0.98 9.73 -13.04
CA LEU A 123 -1.50 8.90 -14.14
C LEU A 123 -0.54 7.75 -14.49
N LYS A 124 0.76 8.03 -14.57
CA LYS A 124 1.78 7.00 -14.84
C LYS A 124 1.94 6.08 -13.64
N LEU A 125 1.95 6.61 -12.43
CA LEU A 125 2.02 5.80 -11.21
C LEU A 125 0.82 4.85 -11.08
N SER A 126 -0.38 5.32 -11.44
CA SER A 126 -1.59 4.48 -11.48
C SER A 126 -1.48 3.34 -12.49
N ASP A 127 -0.86 3.56 -13.64
CA ASP A 127 -0.59 2.49 -14.61
C ASP A 127 0.40 1.46 -14.06
N VAL A 128 1.40 1.89 -13.30
CA VAL A 128 2.31 0.97 -12.59
C VAL A 128 1.53 0.09 -11.62
N VAL A 129 0.71 0.67 -10.74
CA VAL A 129 -0.09 -0.09 -9.77
C VAL A 129 -1.04 -1.07 -10.45
N LYS A 130 -1.75 -0.64 -11.51
CA LYS A 130 -2.65 -1.53 -12.29
C LYS A 130 -1.93 -2.69 -12.97
N ARG A 131 -0.69 -2.50 -13.41
CA ARG A 131 0.12 -3.58 -14.01
C ARG A 131 0.65 -4.52 -12.95
N LEU A 132 1.06 -3.98 -11.80
CA LEU A 132 1.49 -4.80 -10.66
C LEU A 132 0.35 -5.67 -10.16
N SER A 133 -0.86 -5.15 -9.99
CA SER A 133 -2.03 -5.91 -9.48
C SER A 133 -2.45 -7.10 -10.34
N ARG A 134 -1.99 -7.16 -11.60
CA ARG A 134 -2.20 -8.31 -12.49
C ARG A 134 -1.07 -9.35 -12.43
N GLN A 135 0.01 -9.04 -11.73
CA GLN A 135 1.23 -9.83 -11.61
C GLN A 135 1.49 -10.32 -10.18
N VAL A 136 0.81 -9.73 -9.18
CA VAL A 136 0.84 -10.22 -7.81
C VAL A 136 -0.30 -11.22 -7.68
N ASP A 137 0.07 -12.46 -7.35
CA ASP A 137 -0.65 -13.73 -7.55
C ASP A 137 -0.49 -14.35 -8.95
#